data_AF-A0A959VJS1-F1
#
_entry.id   AF-A0A959VJS1-F1
#
_cell.length_a   1.000
_cell.length_b   1.000
_cell.length_c   1.000
_cell.angle_alpha   90.00
_cell.angle_beta   90.00
_cell.angle_gamma   90.00
#
_symmetry.space_group_name_H-M   'P 1'
#
loop_
_entity.id
_entity.type
_entity.pdbx_description
1 polymer ?
#
loop_
_entity_poly.entity_id
_entity_poly.type
_entity_poly.pdbx_seq_one_letter_code
_entity_poly.pdbx_strand_id
1 'polypeptide(L)' 'MSCRERLDTTKMRRLRADGQGDVFLDLDGKGAGRSAYLCSDQNCLAQGLSVQKLNRALRRPIREDSVNLLRQELLCQPR' A
#
# COMPACT_ATOMS: atom_id res chain seq x y z
N MET A 1 -4.21 -9.04 -8.30
CA MET A 1 -5.45 -8.49 -8.87
C MET A 1 -6.47 -8.46 -7.75
N SER A 2 -6.60 -7.34 -7.01
CA SER A 2 -7.45 -7.32 -5.79
C SER A 2 -8.73 -6.50 -5.91
N CYS A 3 -8.87 -5.65 -6.93
CA CYS A 3 -10.14 -5.07 -7.37
C CYS A 3 -10.00 -4.97 -8.89
N ARG A 4 -10.81 -5.69 -9.67
CA ARG A 4 -10.88 -5.55 -11.14
C ARG A 4 -11.87 -4.44 -11.53
N GLU A 5 -12.15 -3.51 -10.62
CA GLU A 5 -13.09 -2.42 -10.83
C GLU A 5 -12.37 -1.20 -11.41
N ARG A 6 -13.04 -0.51 -12.33
CA ARG A 6 -12.60 0.78 -12.87
C ARG A 6 -12.74 1.85 -11.78
N LEU A 7 -11.87 1.82 -10.78
CA LEU A 7 -11.79 2.91 -9.81
C LEU A 7 -11.16 4.12 -10.49
N ASP A 8 -11.82 5.28 -10.38
CA ASP A 8 -11.25 6.58 -10.75
C ASP A 8 -9.82 6.71 -10.21
N THR A 9 -8.90 7.19 -11.07
CA THR A 9 -7.48 7.39 -10.77
C THR A 9 -7.26 8.24 -9.51
N THR A 10 -8.22 9.11 -9.16
CA THR A 10 -8.23 9.95 -7.96
C THR A 10 -8.28 9.15 -6.64
N LYS A 11 -8.74 7.89 -6.67
CA LYS A 11 -8.85 7.03 -5.47
C LYS A 11 -7.75 5.98 -5.39
N MET A 12 -6.67 6.11 -6.14
CA MET A 12 -5.54 5.19 -6.07
C MET A 12 -4.45 5.75 -5.15
N ARG A 13 -4.11 5.00 -4.12
CA ARG A 13 -3.00 5.29 -3.22
C ARG A 13 -1.77 4.52 -3.70
N ARG A 14 -0.66 5.23 -3.92
CA ARG A 14 0.61 4.59 -4.22
C ARG A 14 1.32 4.24 -2.91
N LEU A 15 1.73 2.99 -2.79
CA LEU A 15 2.55 2.49 -1.71
C LEU A 15 3.96 2.24 -2.22
N ARG A 16 4.95 2.55 -1.41
CA ARG A 16 6.37 2.34 -1.69
C ARG A 16 6.95 1.42 -0.64
N ALA A 17 7.79 0.48 -1.06
CA ALA A 17 8.65 -0.23 -0.13
C ALA A 17 10.07 0.31 -0.17
N ASP A 18 10.68 0.41 1.01
CA ASP A 18 12.08 0.77 1.16
C ASP A 18 13.01 -0.46 1.02
N GLY A 19 14.31 -0.18 0.90
CA GLY A 19 15.42 -1.12 0.96
C GLY A 19 15.34 -2.12 2.11
N GLN A 20 14.78 -1.72 3.26
CA GLN A 20 14.70 -2.54 4.47
C GLN A 20 13.45 -3.42 4.57
N GLY A 21 12.48 -3.27 3.66
CA GLY A 21 11.22 -4.02 3.71
C GLY A 21 10.10 -3.29 4.48
N ASP A 22 10.31 -2.04 4.85
CA ASP A 22 9.25 -1.16 5.34
C ASP A 22 8.43 -0.60 4.19
N VAL A 23 7.13 -0.40 4.42
CA VAL A 23 6.18 0.08 3.41
C VAL A 23 5.55 1.40 3.86
N PHE A 24 5.48 2.36 2.94
CA PHE A 24 5.03 3.72 3.19
C PHE A 24 4.10 4.20 2.09
N LEU A 25 3.31 5.23 2.40
CA LEU A 25 2.44 5.91 1.44
C LEU A 25 3.28 6.90 0.62
N ASP A 26 3.34 6.70 -0.69
CA ASP A 26 4.09 7.57 -1.60
C ASP A 26 3.18 8.70 -2.09
N LEU A 27 3.13 9.79 -1.31
CA LEU A 27 2.38 11.00 -1.65
C LEU A 27 3.15 11.89 -2.64
N ASP A 28 4.48 11.94 -2.51
CA ASP A 28 5.33 12.84 -3.30
C ASP A 28 5.65 12.32 -4.71
N GLY A 29 5.38 11.04 -5.01
CA GLY A 29 5.67 10.43 -6.32
C GLY A 29 7.17 10.20 -6.61
N LYS A 30 8.07 10.73 -5.78
CA LYS A 30 9.49 10.94 -6.10
C LYS A 30 10.46 9.85 -5.67
N GLY A 31 10.12 8.99 -4.73
CA GLY A 31 11.14 8.07 -4.23
C GLY A 31 11.59 7.05 -5.30
N ALA A 32 12.80 6.52 -5.12
CA ALA A 32 13.28 5.35 -5.85
C ALA A 32 12.84 4.06 -5.14
N GLY A 33 12.39 3.04 -5.87
CA GLY A 33 12.02 1.74 -5.28
C GLY A 33 10.84 1.03 -5.96
N ARG A 34 10.48 -0.15 -5.43
CA ARG A 34 9.29 -0.88 -5.86
C ARG A 34 8.06 -0.24 -5.25
N SER A 35 7.07 0.04 -6.10
CA SER A 35 5.79 0.62 -5.68
C SER A 35 4.63 -0.29 -6.07
N ALA A 36 3.60 -0.26 -5.23
CA ALA A 36 2.35 -0.99 -5.43
C ALA A 36 1.20 0.01 -5.38
N TYR A 37 0.19 -0.18 -6.21
CA TYR A 37 -1.00 0.65 -6.19
C TYR A 37 -2.08 -0.05 -5.38
N LEU A 38 -2.73 0.69 -4.49
CA LEU A 38 -3.84 0.24 -3.68
C LEU A 38 -5.04 1.15 -3.89
N CYS A 39 -6.24 0.60 -3.86
CA CYS A 39 -7.46 1.40 -3.90
C CYS A 39 -7.71 2.01 -2.51
N SER A 40 -8.29 3.21 -2.46
CA SER A 40 -8.69 3.89 -1.21
C SER A 40 -9.93 3.27 -0.55
N ASP A 41 -10.51 2.22 -1.13
CA ASP A 41 -11.66 1.51 -0.57
C ASP A 41 -11.27 0.69 0.66
N GLN A 42 -12.05 0.76 1.72
CA GLN A 42 -11.75 0.06 2.98
C GLN A 42 -11.61 -1.45 2.79
N ASN A 43 -12.45 -2.04 1.94
CA ASN A 43 -12.41 -3.47 1.66
C ASN A 43 -11.15 -3.84 0.85
N CYS A 44 -10.79 -3.01 -0.13
CA CYS A 44 -9.58 -3.22 -0.92
C CYS A 44 -8.29 -2.92 -0.13
N LEU A 45 -8.35 -2.00 0.83
CA LEU A 45 -7.30 -1.73 1.81
C LEU A 45 -7.10 -2.94 2.72
N ALA A 46 -8.15 -3.45 3.35
CA ALA A 46 -8.07 -4.62 4.22
C ALA A 46 -7.52 -5.85 3.47
N GLN A 47 -8.00 -6.08 2.25
CA GLN A 47 -7.52 -7.18 1.42
C GLN A 47 -6.13 -6.94 0.84
N GLY A 48 -5.76 -5.70 0.53
CA GLY A 48 -4.52 -5.31 -0.13
C GLY A 48 -3.35 -5.14 0.83
N LEU A 49 -3.61 -4.62 2.03
CA LEU A 49 -2.71 -4.51 3.19
C LEU A 49 -2.55 -5.85 3.91
N SER A 50 -2.48 -6.94 3.16
CA SER A 50 -2.04 -8.23 3.71
C SER A 50 -0.55 -8.36 3.49
N VAL A 51 0.19 -8.74 4.53
CA VAL A 51 1.64 -9.00 4.48
C VAL A 51 1.98 -9.89 3.28
N GLN A 52 1.21 -10.96 3.05
CA GLN A 52 1.40 -11.85 1.90
C GLN A 52 1.22 -11.16 0.54
N LYS A 53 0.22 -10.27 0.39
CA LYS A 53 -0.03 -9.57 -0.87
C LYS A 53 1.02 -8.50 -1.14
N LEU A 54 1.38 -7.72 -0.12
CA LEU A 54 2.43 -6.72 -0.23
C LEU A 54 3.78 -7.36 -0.51
N ASN A 55 4.10 -8.45 0.17
CA ASN A 55 5.32 -9.22 -0.06
C ASN A 55 5.38 -9.73 -1.52
N ARG A 56 4.27 -10.24 -2.06
CA ARG A 56 4.18 -10.65 -3.47
C ARG A 56 4.26 -9.47 -4.45
N ALA A 57 3.60 -8.35 -4.15
CA ALA A 57 3.57 -7.17 -5.03
C ALA A 57 4.93 -6.46 -5.09
N LEU A 58 5.59 -6.34 -3.94
CA LEU A 58 6.88 -5.68 -3.77
C LEU A 58 8.05 -6.65 -3.96
N ARG A 59 7.76 -7.96 -4.10
CA ARG A 59 8.71 -9.07 -4.24
C ARG A 59 9.80 -9.06 -3.16
N ARG A 60 9.42 -8.74 -1.92
CA ARG A 60 10.32 -8.62 -0.77
C ARG A 60 9.59 -8.90 0.53
N PRO A 61 10.23 -9.53 1.53
CA PRO A 61 9.64 -9.74 2.83
C PRO A 61 9.31 -8.40 3.49
N ILE A 62 8.02 -8.14 3.69
CA ILE A 62 7.51 -6.99 4.43
C ILE A 62 7.19 -7.45 5.84
N ARG A 63 7.53 -6.66 6.86
CA ARG A 63 7.20 -6.96 8.26
C ARG A 63 5.74 -6.62 8.55
N GLU A 64 5.12 -7.42 9.40
CA GLU A 64 3.73 -7.17 9.81
C GLU A 64 3.60 -5.85 10.56
N ASP A 65 4.58 -5.49 11.37
CA ASP A 65 4.64 -4.20 12.07
C ASP A 65 4.54 -3.01 11.09
N SER A 66 5.31 -3.05 9.99
CA SER A 66 5.29 -2.00 8.97
C SER A 66 3.94 -1.93 8.25
N VAL A 67 3.29 -3.07 8.01
CA VAL A 67 1.93 -3.11 7.44
C VAL A 67 0.89 -2.56 8.41
N ASN A 68 0.99 -2.88 9.70
CA ASN A 68 0.10 -2.37 10.74
C ASN A 68 0.25 -0.85 10.91
N LEU A 69 1.48 -0.33 10.92
CA LEU A 69 1.75 1.10 10.93
C LEU A 69 1.13 1.79 9.71
N LEU A 70 1.38 1.27 8.51
CA LEU A 70 0.78 1.80 7.28
C LEU A 70 -0.76 1.75 7.33
N ARG A 71 -1.33 0.68 7.88
CA ARG A 71 -2.78 0.54 8.04
C ARG A 71 -3.34 1.60 8.98
N GLN A 72 -2.67 1.88 10.09
CA GLN A 72 -3.05 2.96 11.01
C GLN A 72 -2.95 4.32 10.32
N GLU A 73 -1.87 4.61 9.61
CA GLU A 73 -1.73 5.84 8.81
C GLU A 73 -2.87 6.00 7.80
N LEU A 74 -3.24 4.94 7.09
CA LEU A 74 -4.33 4.93 6.11
C LEU A 74 -5.71 5.15 6.74
N LEU A 75 -5.93 4.62 7.95
CA LEU A 75 -7.17 4.79 8.73
C LEU A 75 -7.22 6.16 9.42
N CYS A 76 -6.06 6.69 9.81
CA CYS A 76 -5.93 7.91 10.61
C CYS A 76 -5.74 9.16 9.75
N GLN A 77 -5.47 9.06 8.44
CA GLN A 77 -5.47 10.22 7.56
C GLN A 77 -6.86 10.88 7.55
N PRO A 78 -7.03 12.07 8.15
CA PRO A 78 -8.20 12.89 7.93
C PRO A 78 -8.14 13.36 6.48
N ARG A 79 -9.28 13.35 5.79
CA ARG A 79 -9.40 13.85 4.42
C ARG A 79 -8.99 15.31 4.30
#